data_AF-A0A4Y7J3T6-F1
#
_entry.id   AF-A0A4Y7J3T6-F1
#
_cell.length_a   1.000
_cell.length_b   1.000
_cell.length_c   1.000
_cell.angle_alpha   90.00
_cell.angle_beta   90.00
_cell.angle_gamma   90.00
#
_symmetry.space_group_name_H-M   'P 1'
#
loop_
_entity.id
_entity.type
_entity.pdbx_description
1 polymer ?
#
loop_
_entity_poly.entity_id
_entity_poly.type
_entity_poly.pdbx_seq_one_letter_code
_entity_poly.pdbx_strand_id
1 'polypeptide(L)'
;MAPIKLVIKLNGRPICKRKFEIEDNNNGLQEEKSLKKDYLNGKSGLITCMKTVGRHSLYNHRGRYTRLRPYVRDFLEQVCQKFELYVYTKGQRWYAKEVVRLIDPKSVYFKNKVISKDDSTHRNRKNLDVVLGANATNTVIIDDTESVWKEHKDNIIHINKFNYFSSRNGGGHRLNMDNDELDEDDGALKRILEILQRVHEKFFEEFPDNTDIRPVLKAVLKEDIIKWTSLLPGSGELLSCASIIGLIQGMHGIMQRTQKQITMDMSNNILLGDVSNSGPQ
;
A
#
# COMPACT_ATOMS: atom_id res chain seq x y z
N MET A 1 -21.37 17.08 2.37
CA MET A 1 -20.18 16.95 1.50
C MET A 1 -20.04 15.51 1.04
N ALA A 2 -19.50 15.29 -0.16
CA ALA A 2 -19.23 13.94 -0.65
C ALA A 2 -18.11 13.29 0.21
N PRO A 3 -18.21 12.00 0.55
CA PRO A 3 -17.17 11.33 1.33
C PRO A 3 -15.87 11.19 0.53
N ILE A 4 -14.74 11.27 1.23
CA ILE A 4 -13.44 10.93 0.66
C ILE A 4 -13.39 9.41 0.44
N LYS A 5 -12.96 8.99 -0.75
CA LYS A 5 -12.77 7.56 -1.08
C LYS A 5 -11.35 7.14 -0.77
N LEU A 6 -11.21 5.97 -0.17
CA LEU A 6 -9.92 5.36 0.12
C LEU A 6 -9.79 4.03 -0.63
N VAL A 7 -8.95 4.02 -1.66
CA VAL A 7 -8.65 2.84 -2.47
C VAL A 7 -7.43 2.12 -1.90
N ILE A 8 -7.62 0.91 -1.42
CA ILE A 8 -6.58 0.13 -0.72
C ILE A 8 -6.21 -1.10 -1.54
N LYS A 9 -4.91 -1.30 -1.76
CA LYS A 9 -4.39 -2.61 -2.16
C LYS A 9 -4.18 -3.48 -0.93
N LEU A 10 -4.98 -4.53 -0.81
CA LEU A 10 -4.85 -5.50 0.28
C LEU A 10 -3.70 -6.48 0.03
N ASN A 11 -2.64 -6.36 0.82
CA ASN A 11 -1.58 -7.34 1.07
C ASN A 11 -0.72 -7.83 -0.14
N GLY A 12 0.41 -8.44 0.23
CA GLY A 12 1.35 -9.08 -0.68
C GLY A 12 0.81 -10.34 -1.37
N ARG A 13 1.58 -10.85 -2.33
CA ARG A 13 1.19 -12.02 -3.13
C ARG A 13 1.07 -13.27 -2.23
N PRO A 14 -0.03 -14.04 -2.32
CA PRO A 14 -0.15 -15.31 -1.60
C PRO A 14 0.86 -16.32 -2.13
N ILE A 15 1.25 -17.26 -1.27
CA ILE A 15 2.12 -18.38 -1.64
C ILE A 15 1.33 -19.65 -1.82
N CYS A 16 1.57 -20.36 -2.93
CA CYS A 16 1.06 -21.71 -3.14
C CYS A 16 1.76 -22.69 -2.20
N LYS A 17 1.01 -23.65 -1.64
CA LYS A 17 1.54 -24.79 -0.89
C LYS A 17 2.72 -25.48 -1.61
N ARG A 18 2.58 -25.78 -2.90
CA ARG A 18 3.66 -26.35 -3.75
C ARG A 18 4.96 -25.57 -3.80
N LYS A 19 4.89 -24.24 -3.65
CA LYS A 19 6.07 -23.37 -3.65
C LYS A 19 6.75 -23.29 -2.27
N PHE A 20 6.04 -23.72 -1.24
CA PHE A 20 6.55 -23.91 0.11
C PHE A 20 7.11 -25.32 0.30
N GLU A 21 6.63 -26.30 -0.47
CA GLU A 21 7.08 -27.71 -0.49
C GLU A 21 8.48 -27.91 -1.13
N ILE A 22 9.02 -26.93 -1.86
CA ILE A 22 10.39 -26.99 -2.43
C ILE A 22 11.38 -26.65 -1.31
N GLU A 23 11.59 -27.59 -0.39
CA GLU A 23 12.87 -27.73 0.31
C GLU A 23 13.31 -29.19 0.35
N ASP A 24 14.48 -29.40 -0.26
CA ASP A 24 15.28 -30.61 -0.23
C ASP A 24 16.12 -30.71 1.04
N ASN A 25 16.34 -31.96 1.41
CA ASN A 25 17.19 -32.46 2.47
C ASN A 25 18.54 -31.73 2.54
N ASN A 26 18.74 -30.83 3.50
CA ASN A 26 19.95 -30.75 4.32
C ASN A 26 19.86 -29.55 5.29
N ASN A 27 19.93 -29.88 6.59
CA ASN A 27 20.03 -28.99 7.76
C ASN A 27 18.88 -27.98 7.97
N GLY A 28 17.94 -28.35 8.84
CA GLY A 28 16.92 -27.45 9.39
C GLY A 28 16.36 -28.00 10.69
N LEU A 29 16.43 -27.19 11.75
CA LEU A 29 16.07 -27.45 13.14
C LEU A 29 14.69 -28.13 13.29
N GLN A 30 14.51 -28.96 14.32
CA GLN A 30 13.26 -29.70 14.60
C GLN A 30 11.99 -28.83 14.58
N GLU A 31 12.12 -27.53 14.88
CA GLU A 31 11.04 -26.55 14.95
C GLU A 31 10.53 -26.09 13.56
N GLU A 32 11.41 -25.92 12.58
CA GLU A 32 11.05 -25.61 11.19
C GLU A 32 10.28 -26.78 10.53
N LYS A 33 10.65 -28.02 10.91
CA LYS A 33 9.92 -29.24 10.51
C LYS A 33 8.51 -29.28 11.09
N SER A 34 8.31 -28.83 12.33
CA SER A 34 7.00 -28.77 12.99
C SER A 34 6.08 -27.75 12.31
N LEU A 35 6.59 -26.55 12.04
CA LEU A 35 5.87 -25.49 11.33
C LEU A 35 5.46 -25.93 9.92
N LYS A 36 6.39 -26.46 9.13
CA LYS A 36 6.06 -26.97 7.79
C LYS A 36 4.97 -28.05 7.86
N LYS A 37 5.00 -28.93 8.86
CA LYS A 37 3.99 -29.97 9.03
C LYS A 37 2.60 -29.39 9.32
N ASP A 38 2.51 -28.36 10.16
CA ASP A 38 1.25 -27.64 10.42
C ASP A 38 0.76 -26.87 9.19
N TYR A 39 1.67 -26.22 8.46
CA TYR A 39 1.37 -25.59 7.18
C TYR A 39 0.75 -26.62 6.23
N LEU A 40 1.39 -27.76 6.04
CA LEU A 40 0.99 -28.75 5.05
C LEU A 40 -0.31 -29.48 5.42
N ASN A 41 -0.67 -29.59 6.71
CA ASN A 41 -1.82 -30.36 7.19
C ASN A 41 -3.16 -29.59 7.23
N GLY A 42 -3.19 -28.30 6.85
CA GLY A 42 -4.44 -27.53 6.80
C GLY A 42 -5.49 -28.14 5.86
N LYS A 43 -6.70 -28.39 6.38
CA LYS A 43 -7.83 -28.93 5.59
C LYS A 43 -8.14 -28.01 4.41
N SER A 44 -7.93 -28.51 3.20
CA SER A 44 -8.29 -27.88 1.94
C SER A 44 -9.81 -27.68 1.86
N GLY A 45 -10.29 -26.45 2.07
CA GLY A 45 -11.69 -26.08 1.84
C GLY A 45 -12.19 -24.92 2.71
N LEU A 46 -11.63 -24.74 3.91
CA LEU A 46 -11.98 -23.67 4.83
C LEU A 46 -10.83 -22.65 4.93
N ILE A 47 -11.16 -21.40 5.25
CA ILE A 47 -10.15 -20.46 5.74
C ILE A 47 -9.72 -20.93 7.14
N THR A 48 -8.50 -21.44 7.26
CA THR A 48 -7.95 -21.89 8.55
C THR A 48 -6.84 -20.97 9.00
N CYS A 49 -6.91 -20.51 10.25
CA CYS A 49 -5.80 -19.82 10.90
C CYS A 49 -4.85 -20.86 11.51
N MET A 50 -3.56 -20.74 11.19
CA MET A 50 -2.49 -21.52 11.80
C MET A 50 -1.68 -20.58 12.68
N LYS A 51 -1.50 -20.94 13.96
CA LYS A 51 -0.54 -20.27 14.83
C LYS A 51 0.85 -20.79 14.45
N THR A 52 1.73 -19.90 14.01
CA THR A 52 3.13 -20.26 13.76
C THR A 52 3.95 -20.03 15.02
N VAL A 53 5.23 -20.43 15.06
CA VAL A 53 6.14 -20.05 16.16
C VAL A 53 6.27 -18.52 16.14
N GLY A 54 6.20 -17.89 17.33
CA GLY A 54 5.95 -16.45 17.49
C GLY A 54 4.46 -16.07 17.40
N ARG A 55 4.10 -14.81 17.68
CA ARG A 55 2.69 -14.33 17.66
C ARG A 55 2.10 -14.17 16.24
N HIS A 56 2.62 -14.90 15.25
CA HIS A 56 2.26 -14.73 13.85
C HIS A 56 1.10 -15.66 13.46
N SER A 57 0.00 -15.08 12.99
CA SER A 57 -1.14 -15.82 12.43
C SER A 57 -1.03 -15.88 10.92
N LEU A 58 -1.05 -17.09 10.37
CA LEU A 58 -1.10 -17.32 8.94
C LEU A 58 -2.44 -17.95 8.53
N TYR A 59 -2.98 -17.49 7.41
CA TYR A 59 -4.26 -17.96 6.90
C TYR A 59 -4.05 -18.83 5.66
N ASN A 60 -4.63 -20.02 5.66
CA ASN A 60 -4.66 -20.91 4.51
C ASN A 60 -6.07 -20.97 3.92
N HIS A 61 -6.18 -20.80 2.61
CA HIS A 61 -7.39 -21.12 1.86
C HIS A 61 -7.04 -21.77 0.53
N ARG A 62 -7.56 -22.97 0.25
CA ARG A 62 -7.33 -23.73 -0.99
C ARG A 62 -5.83 -23.87 -1.35
N GLY A 63 -4.98 -24.11 -0.35
CA GLY A 63 -3.54 -24.25 -0.54
C GLY A 63 -2.83 -22.95 -0.90
N ARG A 64 -3.44 -21.80 -0.59
CA ARG A 64 -2.82 -20.48 -0.64
C ARG A 64 -2.67 -19.94 0.76
N TYR A 65 -1.45 -19.56 1.09
CA TYR A 65 -1.13 -18.97 2.38
C TYR A 65 -1.01 -17.46 2.27
N THR A 66 -1.62 -16.78 3.22
CA THR A 66 -1.70 -15.32 3.30
C THR A 66 -1.39 -14.87 4.70
N ARG A 67 -0.38 -14.01 4.84
CA ARG A 67 -0.13 -13.23 6.05
C ARG A 67 -0.81 -11.88 5.88
N LEU A 68 -1.57 -11.47 6.89
CA LEU A 68 -2.09 -10.11 6.98
C LEU A 68 -0.98 -9.20 7.50
N ARG A 69 -0.84 -8.00 6.92
CA ARG A 69 0.02 -6.97 7.51
C ARG A 69 -0.43 -6.69 8.95
N PRO A 70 0.51 -6.54 9.90
CA PRO A 70 0.19 -6.13 11.27
C PRO A 70 -0.71 -4.89 11.29
N TYR A 71 -1.54 -4.75 12.33
CA TYR A 71 -2.44 -3.60 12.53
C TYR A 71 -3.58 -3.43 11.50
N VAL A 72 -3.74 -4.32 10.50
CA VAL A 72 -4.75 -4.13 9.43
C VAL A 72 -6.20 -4.05 9.93
N ARG A 73 -6.57 -4.74 11.01
CA ARG A 73 -7.96 -4.74 11.52
C ARG A 73 -8.30 -3.40 12.16
N ASP A 74 -7.46 -2.97 13.10
CA ASP A 74 -7.58 -1.68 13.80
C ASP A 74 -7.47 -0.50 12.83
N PHE A 75 -6.62 -0.63 11.81
CA PHE A 75 -6.53 0.33 10.71
C PHE A 75 -7.87 0.48 9.99
N LEU A 76 -8.49 -0.63 9.58
CA LEU A 76 -9.76 -0.62 8.85
C LEU A 76 -10.92 -0.08 9.68
N GLU A 77 -10.98 -0.45 10.97
CA GLU A 77 -12.00 0.03 11.90
C GLU A 77 -11.96 1.55 12.11
N GLN A 78 -10.76 2.14 12.09
CA GLN A 78 -10.61 3.59 12.25
C GLN A 78 -10.84 4.34 10.94
N VAL A 79 -10.28 3.87 9.82
CA VAL A 79 -10.45 4.57 8.54
C VAL A 79 -11.87 4.46 7.98
N CYS A 80 -12.64 3.42 8.32
CA CYS A 80 -14.03 3.31 7.84
C CYS A 80 -14.98 4.36 8.43
N GLN A 81 -14.59 5.05 9.51
CA GLN A 81 -15.36 6.13 10.12
C GLN A 81 -15.24 7.44 9.34
N LYS A 82 -14.15 7.60 8.58
CA LYS A 82 -13.78 8.84 7.88
C LYS A 82 -13.79 8.70 6.35
N PHE A 83 -13.65 7.47 5.84
CA PHE A 83 -13.47 7.21 4.41
C PHE A 83 -14.43 6.14 3.88
N GLU A 84 -14.85 6.31 2.63
CA GLU A 84 -15.53 5.26 1.88
C GLU A 84 -14.49 4.29 1.30
N LEU A 85 -14.44 3.06 1.84
CA LEU A 85 -13.37 2.11 1.53
C LEU A 85 -13.63 1.29 0.27
N TYR A 86 -12.59 1.12 -0.54
CA TYR A 86 -12.55 0.27 -1.73
C TYR A 86 -11.30 -0.63 -1.70
N VAL A 87 -11.45 -1.86 -2.18
CA VAL A 87 -10.30 -2.72 -2.51
C VAL A 87 -10.04 -2.62 -4.00
N TYR A 88 -8.79 -2.38 -4.40
CA TYR A 88 -8.39 -2.53 -5.80
C TYR A 88 -7.09 -3.32 -5.91
N THR A 89 -7.17 -4.51 -6.50
CA THR A 89 -6.04 -5.41 -6.73
C THR A 89 -5.93 -5.86 -8.18
N LYS A 90 -4.69 -6.10 -8.65
CA LYS A 90 -4.44 -6.82 -9.91
C LYS A 90 -4.46 -8.35 -9.74
N GLY A 91 -4.85 -8.83 -8.56
CA GLY A 91 -5.06 -10.25 -8.27
C GLY A 91 -6.40 -10.76 -8.81
N GLN A 92 -6.54 -12.08 -8.84
CA GLN A 92 -7.77 -12.74 -9.28
C GLN A 92 -8.92 -12.47 -8.30
N ARG A 93 -10.14 -12.33 -8.82
CA ARG A 93 -11.34 -11.98 -8.03
C ARG A 93 -11.59 -12.93 -6.86
N TRP A 94 -11.47 -14.24 -7.09
CA TRP A 94 -11.69 -15.25 -6.04
C TRP A 94 -10.76 -15.00 -4.86
N TYR A 95 -9.47 -14.76 -5.10
CA TYR A 95 -8.50 -14.54 -4.03
C TYR A 95 -8.77 -13.22 -3.30
N ALA A 96 -9.10 -12.16 -4.03
CA ALA A 96 -9.47 -10.87 -3.44
C ALA A 96 -10.65 -11.02 -2.46
N LYS A 97 -11.68 -11.78 -2.86
CA LYS A 97 -12.84 -12.06 -2.00
C LYS A 97 -12.47 -12.84 -0.74
N GLU A 98 -11.55 -13.81 -0.82
CA GLU A 98 -11.10 -14.53 0.37
C GLU A 98 -10.29 -13.66 1.34
N VAL A 99 -9.42 -12.79 0.82
CA VAL A 99 -8.69 -11.81 1.66
C VAL A 99 -9.66 -10.82 2.30
N VAL A 100 -10.70 -10.38 1.59
CA VAL A 100 -11.74 -9.52 2.17
C VAL A 100 -12.52 -10.24 3.26
N ARG A 101 -12.90 -11.52 3.06
CA ARG A 101 -13.55 -12.32 4.12
C ARG A 101 -12.69 -12.45 5.37
N LEU A 102 -11.36 -12.48 5.22
CA LEU A 102 -10.44 -12.55 6.35
C LEU A 102 -10.44 -11.27 7.19
N ILE A 103 -10.47 -10.10 6.56
CA ILE A 103 -10.31 -8.80 7.24
C ILE A 103 -11.63 -8.10 7.54
N ASP A 104 -12.68 -8.42 6.79
CA ASP A 104 -14.04 -7.87 6.88
C ASP A 104 -15.10 -9.01 6.84
N PRO A 105 -15.10 -9.92 7.84
CA PRO A 105 -15.99 -11.09 7.85
C PRO A 105 -17.48 -10.73 7.94
N LYS A 106 -17.80 -9.56 8.50
CA LYS A 106 -19.17 -9.04 8.62
C LYS A 106 -19.60 -8.18 7.43
N SER A 107 -18.73 -7.98 6.44
CA SER A 107 -18.99 -7.15 5.26
C SER A 107 -19.40 -5.71 5.59
N VAL A 108 -18.79 -5.13 6.62
CA VAL A 108 -19.09 -3.78 7.12
C VAL A 108 -18.32 -2.72 6.31
N TYR A 109 -17.08 -3.02 5.95
CA TYR A 109 -16.15 -2.05 5.39
C TYR A 109 -16.26 -1.94 3.87
N PHE A 110 -16.18 -3.07 3.18
CA PHE A 110 -16.07 -3.10 1.72
C PHE A 110 -17.38 -3.45 1.03
N LYS A 111 -18.26 -4.25 1.64
CA LYS A 111 -19.49 -4.74 0.99
C LYS A 111 -19.18 -5.33 -0.40
N ASN A 112 -19.66 -4.69 -1.47
CA ASN A 112 -19.43 -5.05 -2.87
C ASN A 112 -18.29 -4.26 -3.55
N LYS A 113 -17.56 -3.40 -2.82
CA LYS A 113 -16.51 -2.49 -3.33
C LYS A 113 -15.15 -3.18 -3.45
N VAL A 114 -15.12 -4.29 -4.18
CA VAL A 114 -13.90 -5.11 -4.41
C VAL A 114 -13.62 -5.22 -5.89
N ILE A 115 -12.60 -4.48 -6.34
CA ILE A 115 -12.16 -4.39 -7.73
C ILE A 115 -10.94 -5.30 -7.91
N SER A 116 -11.07 -6.28 -8.79
CA SER A 116 -10.04 -7.27 -9.10
C SER A 116 -9.42 -7.03 -10.46
N LYS A 117 -8.50 -7.92 -10.86
CA LYS A 117 -7.92 -7.91 -12.21
C LYS A 117 -8.99 -7.93 -13.32
N ASP A 118 -10.05 -8.69 -13.10
CA ASP A 118 -11.11 -8.92 -14.09
C ASP A 118 -12.06 -7.72 -14.21
N ASP A 119 -12.06 -6.81 -13.22
CA ASP A 119 -12.84 -5.58 -13.22
C ASP A 119 -12.06 -4.41 -13.86
N SER A 120 -10.73 -4.55 -13.97
CA SER A 120 -9.84 -3.48 -14.44
C SER A 120 -10.00 -3.26 -15.95
N THR A 121 -10.34 -2.03 -16.34
CA THR A 121 -10.43 -1.59 -17.75
C THR A 121 -9.08 -1.64 -18.46
N HIS A 122 -7.99 -1.54 -17.70
CA HIS A 122 -6.64 -1.53 -18.23
C HIS A 122 -5.83 -2.76 -17.81
N ARG A 123 -5.19 -3.43 -18.77
CA ARG A 123 -4.39 -4.66 -18.54
C ARG A 123 -3.17 -4.43 -17.62
N ASN A 124 -2.46 -3.32 -17.83
CA ASN A 124 -1.16 -3.07 -17.19
C ASN A 124 -1.14 -1.91 -16.18
N ARG A 125 -2.25 -1.19 -16.01
CA ARG A 125 -2.38 -0.06 -15.07
C ARG A 125 -3.71 -0.15 -14.29
N LYS A 126 -3.88 0.72 -13.31
CA LYS A 126 -5.10 0.95 -12.55
C LYS A 126 -5.58 2.37 -12.84
N ASN A 127 -6.88 2.58 -12.85
CA ASN A 127 -7.50 3.89 -13.01
C ASN A 127 -8.75 4.00 -12.12
N LEU A 128 -9.18 5.21 -11.78
CA LEU A 128 -10.35 5.43 -10.93
C LEU A 128 -11.69 5.25 -11.66
N ASP A 129 -11.67 5.06 -12.98
CA ASP A 129 -12.84 4.79 -13.83
C ASP A 129 -13.74 3.62 -13.38
N VAL A 130 -13.17 2.66 -12.65
CA VAL A 130 -13.89 1.49 -12.10
C VAL A 130 -14.32 1.65 -10.63
N VAL A 131 -13.98 2.77 -10.00
CA VAL A 131 -14.32 3.08 -8.61
C VAL A 131 -15.52 4.03 -8.61
N LEU A 132 -16.69 3.55 -8.15
CA LEU A 132 -17.93 4.31 -8.24
C LEU A 132 -17.83 5.69 -7.56
N GLY A 133 -18.10 6.76 -8.32
CA GLY A 133 -18.08 8.13 -7.81
C GLY A 133 -16.70 8.67 -7.41
N ALA A 134 -15.62 7.96 -7.78
CA ALA A 134 -14.25 8.39 -7.55
C ALA A 134 -13.73 9.26 -8.68
N ASN A 135 -12.92 10.24 -8.31
CA ASN A 135 -12.12 11.05 -9.20
C ASN A 135 -10.84 11.49 -8.47
N ALA A 136 -9.98 12.22 -9.18
CA ALA A 136 -8.72 12.70 -8.61
C ALA A 136 -8.90 13.70 -7.44
N THR A 137 -10.04 14.38 -7.32
CA THR A 137 -10.24 15.40 -6.29
C THR A 137 -10.79 14.84 -4.98
N ASN A 138 -11.36 13.63 -4.98
CA ASN A 138 -12.01 13.04 -3.81
C ASN A 138 -11.47 11.66 -3.40
N THR A 139 -10.32 11.24 -3.93
CA THR A 139 -9.79 9.89 -3.72
C THR A 139 -8.36 9.90 -3.20
N VAL A 140 -8.09 9.10 -2.17
CA VAL A 140 -6.74 8.73 -1.70
C VAL A 140 -6.48 7.26 -2.03
N ILE A 141 -5.26 6.94 -2.43
CA ILE A 141 -4.83 5.61 -2.86
C ILE A 141 -3.70 5.13 -1.96
N ILE A 142 -3.80 3.90 -1.43
CA ILE A 142 -2.71 3.21 -0.75
C ILE A 142 -2.28 2.02 -1.59
N ASP A 143 -1.07 2.09 -2.16
CA ASP A 143 -0.50 1.03 -3.01
C ASP A 143 1.04 1.02 -2.90
N ASP A 144 1.63 -0.17 -2.86
CA ASP A 144 3.08 -0.36 -2.89
C ASP A 144 3.68 -0.28 -4.31
N THR A 145 2.86 0.02 -5.33
CA THR A 145 3.31 0.11 -6.72
C THR A 145 2.78 1.36 -7.40
N GLU A 146 3.46 2.50 -7.21
CA GLU A 146 3.06 3.79 -7.82
C GLU A 146 2.92 3.72 -9.35
N SER A 147 3.80 2.95 -10.01
CA SER A 147 3.86 2.88 -11.49
C SER A 147 2.61 2.31 -12.16
N VAL A 148 1.73 1.61 -11.42
CA VAL A 148 0.46 1.16 -11.98
C VAL A 148 -0.60 2.26 -12.04
N TRP A 149 -0.41 3.40 -11.36
CA TRP A 149 -1.36 4.51 -11.27
C TRP A 149 -0.85 5.71 -12.06
N LYS A 150 -0.80 5.61 -13.39
CA LYS A 150 -0.12 6.61 -14.23
C LYS A 150 -0.77 7.99 -14.16
N GLU A 151 -2.10 8.03 -14.11
CA GLU A 151 -2.91 9.24 -14.15
C GLU A 151 -3.25 9.81 -12.76
N HIS A 152 -2.92 9.09 -11.67
CA HIS A 152 -3.35 9.42 -10.30
C HIS A 152 -2.20 9.38 -9.29
N LYS A 153 -0.97 9.71 -9.71
CA LYS A 153 0.22 9.66 -8.84
C LYS A 153 0.11 10.58 -7.63
N ASP A 154 -0.50 11.75 -7.82
CA ASP A 154 -0.69 12.74 -6.75
C ASP A 154 -1.74 12.32 -5.72
N ASN A 155 -2.44 11.21 -5.93
CA ASN A 155 -3.41 10.65 -5.00
C ASN A 155 -2.82 9.55 -4.10
N ILE A 156 -1.53 9.20 -4.28
CA ILE A 156 -0.95 7.99 -3.69
C ILE A 156 -0.20 8.29 -2.40
N ILE A 157 -0.58 7.57 -1.34
CA ILE A 157 0.27 7.30 -0.19
C ILE A 157 1.02 6.01 -0.47
N HIS A 158 2.30 6.12 -0.83
CA HIS A 158 3.14 4.95 -1.08
C HIS A 158 3.39 4.19 0.21
N ILE A 159 3.03 2.91 0.23
CA ILE A 159 3.28 2.01 1.36
C ILE A 159 4.38 1.02 0.99
N ASN A 160 5.31 0.74 1.91
CA ASN A 160 6.34 -0.25 1.64
C ASN A 160 5.73 -1.61 1.37
N LYS A 161 6.28 -2.33 0.39
CA LYS A 161 5.82 -3.66 0.00
C LYS A 161 5.95 -4.63 1.17
N PHE A 162 4.85 -5.28 1.53
CA PHE A 162 4.82 -6.27 2.60
C PHE A 162 5.34 -7.63 2.10
N ASN A 163 6.64 -7.89 2.33
CA ASN A 163 7.33 -9.13 1.92
C ASN A 163 7.49 -10.09 3.10
N TYR A 164 6.40 -10.75 3.51
CA TYR A 164 6.47 -11.76 4.56
C TYR A 164 7.17 -13.06 4.13
N PHE A 165 7.10 -13.38 2.83
CA PHE A 165 7.70 -14.58 2.28
C PHE A 165 8.84 -14.21 1.33
N SER A 166 10.08 -14.60 1.65
CA SER A 166 11.19 -14.42 0.72
C SER A 166 11.28 -15.55 -0.28
N SER A 167 11.57 -15.18 -1.53
CA SER A 167 11.97 -16.13 -2.56
C SER A 167 13.42 -16.52 -2.33
N ARG A 168 13.72 -17.82 -2.39
CA ARG A 168 15.10 -18.31 -2.41
C ARG A 168 15.50 -18.62 -3.85
N ASN A 169 16.80 -18.59 -4.15
CA ASN A 169 17.32 -19.07 -5.43
C ASN A 169 16.92 -20.55 -5.57
N GLY A 170 16.30 -20.92 -6.70
CA GLY A 170 15.80 -22.29 -6.94
C GLY A 170 14.27 -22.49 -6.86
N GLY A 171 13.49 -21.44 -6.61
CA GLY A 171 12.02 -21.46 -6.78
C GLY A 171 11.21 -21.82 -5.53
N GLY A 172 11.86 -22.13 -4.41
CA GLY A 172 11.25 -22.25 -3.09
C GLY A 172 11.04 -20.90 -2.39
N HIS A 173 10.14 -20.87 -1.40
CA HIS A 173 9.92 -19.70 -0.55
C HIS A 173 10.09 -20.07 0.92
N ARG A 174 10.89 -19.29 1.66
CA ARG A 174 11.03 -19.41 3.12
C ARG A 174 10.11 -18.41 3.81
N LEU A 175 9.62 -18.78 4.99
CA LEU A 175 9.09 -17.78 5.92
C LEU A 175 10.25 -16.89 6.32
N ASN A 176 10.09 -15.58 6.26
CA ASN A 176 11.09 -14.70 6.86
C ASN A 176 10.92 -14.76 8.38
N MET A 177 11.31 -15.88 8.99
CA MET A 177 11.36 -16.05 10.45
C MET A 177 12.77 -15.91 10.98
N ASP A 178 13.79 -16.00 10.12
CA ASP A 178 15.21 -15.92 10.52
C ASP A 178 15.68 -14.48 10.75
N ASN A 179 14.82 -13.49 10.48
CA ASN A 179 15.06 -12.12 10.90
C ASN A 179 14.26 -11.88 12.19
N ASP A 180 14.93 -12.01 13.33
CA ASP A 180 14.50 -11.39 14.60
C ASP A 180 14.33 -9.86 14.44
N GLU A 181 14.77 -9.28 13.32
CA GLU A 181 14.62 -7.90 12.86
C GLU A 181 13.37 -7.61 11.99
N LEU A 182 12.56 -8.61 11.62
CA LEU A 182 11.25 -8.27 11.06
C LEU A 182 10.36 -7.86 12.22
N ASP A 183 10.40 -6.56 12.52
CA ASP A 183 9.50 -5.91 13.46
C ASP A 183 8.12 -6.57 13.39
N GLU A 184 7.65 -7.10 14.52
CA GLU A 184 6.32 -7.73 14.66
C GLU A 184 5.20 -6.81 14.10
N ASP A 185 5.53 -5.51 13.98
CA ASP A 185 4.79 -4.41 13.40
C ASP A 185 5.74 -3.46 12.63
N ASP A 186 5.68 -3.46 11.29
CA ASP A 186 6.45 -2.53 10.46
C ASP A 186 6.01 -1.05 10.59
N GLY A 187 5.04 -0.77 11.47
CA GLY A 187 4.53 0.56 11.80
C GLY A 187 3.83 1.27 10.64
N ALA A 188 3.80 0.67 9.44
CA ALA A 188 3.44 1.38 8.23
C ALA A 188 1.96 1.75 8.21
N LEU A 189 1.08 0.85 8.66
CA LEU A 189 -0.35 1.13 8.74
C LEU A 189 -0.68 2.13 9.87
N LYS A 190 0.07 2.12 10.97
CA LYS A 190 -0.07 3.13 12.04
C LYS A 190 0.29 4.53 11.52
N ARG A 191 1.45 4.66 10.87
CA ARG A 191 1.87 5.92 10.23
C ARG A 191 0.87 6.39 9.18
N ILE A 192 0.39 5.49 8.31
CA ILE A 192 -0.59 5.86 7.27
C ILE A 192 -1.92 6.28 7.89
N LEU A 193 -2.35 5.65 8.99
CA LEU A 193 -3.53 6.09 9.72
C LEU A 193 -3.39 7.53 10.23
N GLU A 194 -2.25 7.87 10.84
CA GLU A 194 -1.97 9.25 11.30
C GLU A 194 -2.03 10.26 10.14
N ILE A 195 -1.44 9.90 8.99
CA ILE A 195 -1.48 10.71 7.77
C ILE A 195 -2.93 10.89 7.30
N LEU A 196 -3.72 9.81 7.22
CA LEU A 196 -5.11 9.85 6.74
C LEU A 196 -6.01 10.67 7.66
N GLN A 197 -5.84 10.58 8.98
CA GLN A 197 -6.59 11.37 9.95
C GLN A 197 -6.36 12.86 9.72
N ARG A 198 -5.09 13.28 9.58
CA ARG A 198 -4.71 14.66 9.27
C ARG A 198 -5.19 15.13 7.91
N VAL A 199 -5.11 14.29 6.88
CA VAL A 199 -5.65 14.61 5.54
C VAL A 199 -7.15 14.87 5.63
N HIS A 200 -7.89 14.01 6.33
CA HIS A 200 -9.33 14.18 6.50
C HIS A 200 -9.66 15.47 7.27
N GLU A 201 -9.01 15.72 8.40
CA GLU A 201 -9.23 16.94 9.20
C GLU A 201 -8.96 18.20 8.37
N LYS A 202 -7.77 18.32 7.78
CA LYS A 202 -7.42 19.48 6.93
C LYS A 202 -8.36 19.63 5.73
N PHE A 203 -8.78 18.54 5.10
CA PHE A 203 -9.68 18.59 3.96
C PHE A 203 -11.05 19.21 4.31
N PHE A 204 -11.58 18.93 5.51
CA PHE A 204 -12.89 19.43 5.92
C PHE A 204 -12.84 20.73 6.73
N GLU A 205 -11.73 21.05 7.38
CA GLU A 205 -11.58 22.26 8.21
C GLU A 205 -10.96 23.44 7.47
N GLU A 206 -9.91 23.20 6.66
CA GLU A 206 -9.12 24.28 6.05
C GLU A 206 -9.62 24.66 4.64
N PHE A 207 -10.52 23.84 4.05
CA PHE A 207 -10.90 23.99 2.64
C PHE A 207 -12.38 23.61 2.38
N PRO A 208 -13.34 24.51 2.70
CA PRO A 208 -14.77 24.17 2.68
C PRO A 208 -15.41 24.06 1.28
N ASP A 209 -14.82 24.59 0.20
CA ASP A 209 -15.44 24.60 -1.14
C ASP A 209 -14.64 23.81 -2.18
N ASN A 210 -15.30 22.86 -2.87
CA ASN A 210 -14.82 22.16 -4.07
C ASN A 210 -13.36 21.68 -4.01
N THR A 211 -12.90 21.31 -2.82
CA THR A 211 -11.48 21.18 -2.58
C THR A 211 -10.95 19.89 -3.19
N ASP A 212 -9.94 20.08 -4.01
CA ASP A 212 -9.11 19.01 -4.48
C ASP A 212 -8.27 18.44 -3.33
N ILE A 213 -8.41 17.14 -3.05
CA ILE A 213 -7.67 16.49 -1.98
C ILE A 213 -6.15 16.46 -2.21
N ARG A 214 -5.68 16.60 -3.45
CA ARG A 214 -4.27 16.42 -3.82
C ARG A 214 -3.33 17.44 -3.15
N PRO A 215 -3.62 18.77 -3.17
CA PRO A 215 -2.87 19.75 -2.38
C PRO A 215 -2.79 19.41 -0.88
N VAL A 216 -3.91 19.01 -0.27
CA VAL A 216 -3.97 18.64 1.16
C VAL A 216 -3.10 17.43 1.44
N LEU A 217 -3.23 16.38 0.63
CA LEU A 217 -2.43 15.17 0.74
C LEU A 217 -0.93 15.47 0.61
N LYS A 218 -0.55 16.29 -0.37
CA LYS A 218 0.85 16.69 -0.59
C LYS A 218 1.41 17.48 0.59
N ALA A 219 0.64 18.39 1.18
CA ALA A 219 1.04 19.17 2.35
C ALA A 219 1.28 18.27 3.57
N VAL A 220 0.32 17.38 3.88
CA VAL A 220 0.44 16.44 5.01
C VAL A 220 1.62 15.48 4.83
N LEU A 221 1.82 14.93 3.63
CA LEU A 221 2.96 14.05 3.35
C LEU A 221 4.30 14.78 3.50
N LYS A 222 4.39 16.05 3.08
CA LYS A 222 5.60 16.87 3.26
C LYS A 222 5.89 17.13 4.74
N GLU A 223 4.86 17.49 5.52
CA GLU A 223 4.97 17.69 6.97
C GLU A 223 5.41 16.41 7.69
N ASP A 224 4.87 15.25 7.29
CA ASP A 224 5.27 13.96 7.85
C ASP A 224 6.73 13.62 7.52
N ILE A 225 7.19 13.82 6.28
CA ILE A 225 8.60 13.64 5.91
C ILE A 225 9.51 14.49 6.81
N ILE A 226 9.18 15.77 6.99
CA ILE A 226 9.97 16.69 7.83
C ILE A 226 10.05 16.14 9.26
N LYS A 227 8.91 15.77 9.86
CA LYS A 227 8.84 15.17 11.20
C LYS A 227 9.77 13.96 11.32
N TRP A 228 9.69 13.01 10.40
CA TRP A 228 10.53 11.80 10.41
C TRP A 228 12.01 12.10 10.25
N THR A 229 12.38 13.01 9.34
CA THR A 229 13.79 13.41 9.16
C THR A 229 14.36 14.13 10.38
N SER A 230 13.54 14.90 11.10
CA SER A 230 13.96 15.62 12.32
C SER A 230 14.17 14.72 13.54
N LEU A 231 13.58 13.52 13.54
CA LEU A 231 13.69 12.53 14.61
C LEU A 231 14.92 11.63 14.47
N LEU A 232 15.65 11.71 13.35
CA LEU A 232 16.87 10.93 13.15
C LEU A 232 17.99 11.49 14.05
N PRO A 233 18.56 10.70 14.98
CA PRO A 233 19.72 11.11 15.76
C PRO A 233 20.87 11.52 14.85
N GLY A 234 21.61 12.54 15.25
CA GLY A 234 22.61 13.24 14.45
C GLY A 234 23.50 12.33 13.59
N SER A 235 23.65 12.76 12.34
CA SER A 235 24.69 12.35 11.39
C SER A 235 26.06 12.22 12.07
N GLY A 236 26.45 10.99 12.38
CA GLY A 236 27.69 10.73 13.11
C GLY A 236 27.97 9.26 13.32
N GLU A 237 27.61 8.39 12.37
CA GLU A 237 28.30 7.12 12.05
C GLU A 237 27.55 6.44 10.90
N LEU A 238 28.30 6.01 9.89
CA LEU A 238 27.80 5.40 8.66
C LEU A 238 27.18 4.03 8.94
N LEU A 239 25.89 4.00 9.27
CA LEU A 239 25.10 2.78 9.18
C LEU A 239 24.84 2.49 7.69
N SER A 240 25.36 1.34 7.24
CA SER A 240 25.28 0.75 5.89
C SER A 240 24.19 1.33 5.00
N CYS A 241 24.63 2.14 4.02
CA CYS A 241 23.81 3.05 3.26
C CYS A 241 22.75 2.41 2.34
N ALA A 242 22.58 1.08 2.27
CA ALA A 242 21.67 0.48 1.29
C ALA A 242 20.17 0.76 1.57
N SER A 243 19.75 0.75 2.85
CA SER A 243 18.34 0.94 3.22
C SER A 243 17.93 2.42 3.22
N ILE A 244 18.84 3.31 3.64
CA ILE A 244 18.62 4.75 3.69
C ILE A 244 18.74 5.36 2.28
N ILE A 245 19.68 4.89 1.45
CA ILE A 245 19.76 5.30 0.04
C ILE A 245 18.53 4.81 -0.73
N GLY A 246 17.96 3.64 -0.43
CA GLY A 246 16.72 3.17 -1.08
C GLY A 246 15.52 4.09 -0.81
N LEU A 247 15.38 4.57 0.44
CA LEU A 247 14.38 5.57 0.82
C LEU A 247 14.67 6.94 0.17
N ILE A 248 15.92 7.41 0.22
CA ILE A 248 16.32 8.69 -0.35
C ILE A 248 16.21 8.69 -1.88
N GLN A 249 16.61 7.62 -2.59
CA GLN A 249 16.50 7.50 -4.05
C GLN A 249 15.05 7.35 -4.52
N GLY A 250 14.22 6.60 -3.76
CA GLY A 250 12.78 6.55 -3.99
C GLY A 250 12.13 7.93 -3.86
N MET A 251 12.55 8.72 -2.87
CA MET A 251 12.06 10.07 -2.64
C MET A 251 12.67 11.13 -3.58
N HIS A 252 13.92 10.95 -4.03
CA HIS A 252 14.57 11.83 -5.02
C HIS A 252 13.88 11.71 -6.40
N GLY A 253 13.42 10.51 -6.76
CA GLY A 253 12.61 10.29 -7.95
C GLY A 253 11.25 10.99 -7.91
N ILE A 254 10.68 11.17 -6.71
CA ILE A 254 9.45 11.94 -6.50
C ILE A 254 9.78 13.44 -6.58
N MET A 255 10.82 13.92 -5.87
CA MET A 255 11.24 15.33 -5.89
C MET A 255 11.57 15.85 -7.30
N GLN A 256 12.34 15.10 -8.10
CA GLN A 256 12.70 15.54 -9.45
C GLN A 256 11.48 15.63 -10.39
N ARG A 257 10.46 14.77 -10.20
CA ARG A 257 9.21 14.84 -10.98
C ARG A 257 8.37 16.05 -10.57
N THR A 258 8.28 16.34 -9.27
CA THR A 258 7.57 17.53 -8.78
C THR A 258 8.24 18.81 -9.25
N GLN A 259 9.58 18.88 -9.25
CA GLN A 259 10.33 20.03 -9.74
C GLN A 259 10.09 20.23 -11.24
N LYS A 260 10.17 19.16 -12.04
CA LYS A 260 10.01 19.22 -13.50
C LYS A 260 8.58 19.62 -13.93
N GLN A 261 7.56 19.16 -13.19
CA GLN A 261 6.17 19.57 -13.42
C GLN A 261 5.97 21.06 -13.09
N ILE A 262 6.51 21.53 -11.96
CA ILE A 262 6.46 22.94 -11.56
C ILE A 262 7.21 23.84 -12.58
N THR A 263 8.35 23.39 -13.12
CA THR A 263 9.08 24.15 -14.13
C THR A 263 8.31 24.18 -15.47
N MET A 264 7.68 23.08 -15.89
CA MET A 264 6.86 23.04 -17.11
C MET A 264 5.60 23.91 -17.01
N ASP A 265 4.94 23.92 -15.85
CA ASP A 265 3.75 24.75 -15.62
C ASP A 265 4.10 26.24 -15.58
N MET A 266 5.28 26.61 -15.06
CA MET A 266 5.80 27.98 -15.15
C MET A 266 6.19 28.39 -16.56
N SER A 267 6.82 27.50 -17.35
CA SER A 267 7.20 27.81 -18.74
C SER A 267 5.99 27.97 -19.67
N ASN A 268 4.92 27.20 -19.48
CA ASN A 268 3.69 27.31 -20.27
C ASN A 268 2.88 28.58 -19.94
N ASN A 269 2.93 29.07 -18.70
CA ASN A 269 2.28 30.34 -18.32
C ASN A 269 3.02 31.57 -18.86
N ILE A 270 4.33 31.48 -19.09
CA ILE A 270 5.12 32.58 -19.68
C ILE A 270 4.89 32.67 -21.20
N LEU A 271 4.68 31.54 -21.87
CA LEU A 271 4.44 31.50 -23.33
C LEU A 271 3.03 31.95 -23.76
N LEU A 272 2.06 32.02 -22.83
CA LEU A 272 0.68 32.47 -23.11
C LEU A 272 0.44 33.96 -22.74
N GLY A 273 1.45 34.65 -22.18
CA GLY A 273 1.32 36.04 -21.70
C GLY A 273 1.64 37.14 -22.71
N ASP A 274 2.29 36.82 -23.83
CA ASP A 274 2.83 37.81 -24.78
C ASP A 274 2.13 37.77 -26.15
N VAL A 275 0.80 37.95 -26.21
CA VAL A 275 0.13 38.37 -27.45
C VAL A 275 -1.08 39.27 -27.13
N SER A 276 -0.84 40.57 -26.94
CA SER A 276 -1.69 41.64 -27.49
C SER A 276 -1.29 43.03 -26.96
N ASN A 277 -0.46 43.78 -27.71
CA ASN A 277 -0.72 45.21 -27.89
C ASN A 277 0.08 45.77 -29.08
N SER A 278 -0.58 45.91 -30.24
CA SER A 278 -0.11 46.78 -31.32
C SER A 278 -1.31 47.49 -31.93
N GLY A 279 -1.62 48.68 -31.43
CA GLY A 279 -2.48 49.64 -32.10
C GLY A 279 -1.61 50.61 -32.92
N PRO A 280 -1.91 50.86 -34.20
CA PRO A 280 -1.28 51.94 -34.95
C PRO A 280 -2.06 53.26 -34.82
N GLN A 281 -1.31 54.33 -35.09
CA GLN A 281 -1.55 55.78 -34.98
C GLN A 281 -2.91 56.28 -35.47
#